data_AF-A0A2K3K5R8-F1
#
_entry.id   AF-A0A2K3K5R8-F1
#
_cell.length_a   1.000
_cell.length_b   1.000
_cell.length_c   1.000
_cell.angle_alpha   90.00
_cell.angle_beta   90.00
_cell.angle_gamma   90.00
#
_symmetry.space_group_name_H-M   'P 1'
#
loop_
_entity.id
_entity.type
_entity.pdbx_description
1 polymer ?
#
loop_
_entity_poly.entity_id
_entity_poly.type
_entity_poly.pdbx_seq_one_letter_code
_entity_poly.pdbx_strand_id
1 'polypeptide(L)'
;AGSKTVDGSNVGVATRAHKGTVDIVTSEAMGLMDAIECIEKMGEQSVIFELDSQVIVKVVKGQDDICKSWGRAVRRCKLFLKENPRSDIR
;
A
#
# COMPACT_ATOMS: atom_id res chain seq x y z
N ALA A 1 -38.87 21.96 -25.19
CA ALA A 1 -39.19 22.06 -23.76
C ALA A 1 -38.40 20.97 -23.04
N GLY A 2 -37.30 21.34 -22.37
CA GLY A 2 -36.38 20.41 -21.73
C GLY A 2 -36.85 20.06 -20.32
N SER A 3 -36.90 18.77 -20.03
CA SER A 3 -37.38 18.19 -18.79
C SER A 3 -36.55 18.62 -17.57
N LYS A 4 -37.28 18.98 -16.52
CA LYS A 4 -36.80 19.31 -15.19
C LYS A 4 -36.60 17.99 -14.43
N THR A 5 -35.37 17.68 -14.04
CA THR A 5 -35.11 16.66 -13.02
C THR A 5 -34.58 17.37 -11.80
N VAL A 6 -35.43 17.44 -10.77
CA VAL A 6 -34.98 17.65 -9.40
C VAL A 6 -34.74 16.26 -8.84
N ASP A 7 -33.53 16.00 -8.35
CA ASP A 7 -33.34 15.00 -7.30
C ASP A 7 -32.31 15.54 -6.32
N GLY A 8 -32.73 15.56 -5.07
CA GLY A 8 -32.02 16.15 -3.97
C GLY A 8 -30.95 15.22 -3.44
N SER A 9 -29.76 15.76 -3.25
CA SER A 9 -28.96 15.53 -2.05
C SER A 9 -27.67 16.32 -2.20
N ASN A 10 -27.65 17.54 -1.69
CA ASN A 10 -26.40 18.17 -1.32
C ASN A 10 -25.88 17.47 -0.05
N VAL A 11 -25.36 16.24 -0.23
CA VAL A 11 -24.40 15.70 0.72
C VAL A 11 -23.07 16.40 0.42
N GLY A 12 -22.84 17.50 1.12
CA GLY A 12 -21.53 18.13 1.17
C GLY A 12 -20.57 17.16 1.84
N VAL A 13 -19.98 16.23 1.09
CA VAL A 13 -18.80 15.51 1.53
C VAL A 13 -17.64 16.47 1.43
N ALA A 14 -17.43 17.21 2.52
CA ALA A 14 -16.14 17.82 2.80
C ALA A 14 -15.15 16.68 3.06
N THR A 15 -14.48 16.20 2.00
CA THR A 15 -13.33 15.32 2.17
C THR A 15 -12.22 16.11 2.83
N ARG A 16 -12.18 16.04 4.15
CA ARG A 16 -11.11 16.59 4.99
C ARG A 16 -9.80 15.92 4.57
N ALA A 17 -9.05 16.60 3.70
CA ALA A 17 -7.78 16.18 3.10
C ALA A 17 -6.60 15.99 4.08
N HIS A 18 -6.88 15.71 5.35
CA HIS A 18 -5.91 15.22 6.33
C HIS A 18 -5.94 13.69 6.47
N LYS A 19 -6.80 13.01 5.71
CA LYS A 19 -6.95 11.54 5.66
C LYS A 19 -6.33 10.91 4.41
N GLY A 20 -5.91 11.69 3.40
CA GLY A 20 -5.43 11.17 2.11
C GLY A 20 -4.10 10.42 2.19
N THR A 21 -3.09 10.96 2.88
CA THR A 21 -1.75 10.36 2.92
C THR A 21 -1.71 9.04 3.67
N VAL A 22 -2.48 8.91 4.76
CA VAL A 22 -2.58 7.64 5.51
C VAL A 22 -3.31 6.58 4.70
N ASP A 23 -4.33 6.98 3.94
CA ASP A 23 -5.10 6.08 3.08
C ASP A 23 -4.24 5.56 1.93
N ILE A 24 -3.48 6.45 1.27
CA ILE A 24 -2.56 6.09 0.16
C ILE A 24 -1.49 5.09 0.62
N VAL A 25 -0.81 5.36 1.74
CA VAL A 25 0.21 4.43 2.29
C VAL A 25 -0.43 3.09 2.67
N THR A 26 -1.67 3.10 3.15
CA THR A 26 -2.38 1.86 3.49
C THR A 26 -2.74 1.08 2.23
N SER A 27 -3.23 1.73 1.18
CA SER A 27 -3.55 1.07 -0.09
C SER A 27 -2.31 0.49 -0.77
N GLU A 28 -1.19 1.21 -0.75
CA GLU A 28 0.07 0.71 -1.33
C GLU A 28 0.61 -0.48 -0.54
N ALA A 29 0.52 -0.44 0.78
CA ALA A 29 0.92 -1.56 1.62
C ALA A 29 0.05 -2.81 1.43
N MET A 30 -1.24 -2.65 1.15
CA MET A 30 -2.11 -3.76 0.78
C MET A 30 -1.69 -4.36 -0.57
N GLY A 31 -1.44 -3.51 -1.59
CA GLY A 31 -0.92 -3.97 -2.88
C GLY A 31 0.41 -4.72 -2.76
N LEU A 32 1.31 -4.25 -1.89
CA LEU A 32 2.57 -4.96 -1.58
C LEU A 32 2.31 -6.35 -0.96
N MET A 33 1.34 -6.47 -0.07
CA MET A 33 0.98 -7.76 0.55
C MET A 33 0.45 -8.75 -0.48
N ASP A 34 -0.43 -8.29 -1.37
CA ASP A 34 -0.98 -9.10 -2.46
C ASP A 34 0.11 -9.53 -3.45
N ALA A 35 1.04 -8.62 -3.78
CA ALA A 35 2.18 -8.92 -4.65
C ALA A 35 3.07 -10.01 -4.05
N ILE A 36 3.41 -9.93 -2.76
CA ILE A 36 4.19 -10.97 -2.07
C ILE A 36 3.47 -12.31 -2.13
N GLU A 37 2.17 -12.36 -1.84
CA GLU A 37 1.40 -13.62 -1.91
C GLU A 37 1.39 -14.20 -3.33
N CYS A 38 1.29 -13.34 -4.35
CA CYS A 38 1.33 -13.76 -5.74
C CYS A 38 2.69 -14.37 -6.11
N ILE A 39 3.78 -13.73 -5.68
CA ILE A 39 5.16 -14.18 -5.92
C ILE A 39 5.46 -15.51 -5.21
N GLU A 40 5.02 -15.66 -3.96
CA GLU A 40 5.13 -16.92 -3.23
C GLU A 40 4.39 -18.06 -3.94
N LYS A 41 3.18 -17.80 -4.48
CA LYS A 41 2.42 -18.77 -5.27
C LYS A 41 3.11 -19.13 -6.59
N MET A 42 3.81 -18.18 -7.21
CA MET A 42 4.59 -18.42 -8.43
C MET A 42 5.92 -19.13 -8.16
N GLY A 43 6.38 -19.18 -6.90
CA GLY A 43 7.66 -19.78 -6.52
C GLY A 43 8.87 -18.94 -6.95
N GLU A 44 8.67 -17.67 -7.28
CA GLU A 44 9.72 -16.76 -7.71
C GLU A 44 10.46 -16.17 -6.50
N GLN A 45 11.79 -16.18 -6.56
CA GLN A 45 12.66 -15.76 -5.43
C GLN A 45 13.54 -14.56 -5.80
N SER A 46 13.44 -14.09 -7.05
CA SER A 46 14.22 -12.97 -7.57
C SER A 46 13.30 -11.89 -8.12
N VAL A 47 12.82 -11.01 -7.24
CA VAL A 47 11.85 -9.95 -7.57
C VAL A 47 12.32 -8.57 -7.13
N ILE A 48 11.91 -7.54 -7.87
CA ILE A 48 12.09 -6.15 -7.48
C ILE A 48 10.70 -5.55 -7.25
N PHE A 49 10.42 -5.13 -6.02
CA PHE A 49 9.20 -4.40 -5.70
C PHE A 49 9.43 -2.91 -5.94
N GLU A 50 8.73 -2.31 -6.89
CA GLU A 50 8.73 -0.88 -7.16
C GLU A 50 7.51 -0.24 -6.49
N LEU A 51 7.72 0.72 -5.58
CA LEU A 51 6.67 1.41 -4.84
C LEU A 51 6.82 2.92 -4.96
N ASP A 52 5.73 3.62 -5.29
CA ASP A 52 5.69 5.08 -5.25
C ASP A 52 5.80 5.61 -3.80
N SER A 53 5.39 4.82 -2.81
CA SER A 53 5.53 5.14 -1.39
C SER A 53 6.97 5.06 -0.89
N GLN A 54 7.67 6.18 -0.95
CA GLN A 54 8.96 6.32 -0.25
C GLN A 54 8.85 6.07 1.27
N VAL A 55 7.68 6.26 1.87
CA VAL A 55 7.43 5.94 3.28
C VAL A 55 7.59 4.44 3.52
N ILE A 56 6.99 3.60 2.68
CA ILE A 56 7.08 2.14 2.81
C ILE A 56 8.51 1.68 2.53
N VAL A 57 9.13 2.16 1.44
CA VAL A 57 10.50 1.79 1.05
C VAL A 57 11.50 2.08 2.18
N LYS A 58 11.43 3.28 2.79
CA LYS A 58 12.33 3.66 3.89
C LYS A 58 12.13 2.79 5.12
N VAL A 59 10.88 2.45 5.46
CA VAL A 59 10.59 1.63 6.64
C VAL A 59 11.03 0.19 6.43
N VAL A 60 10.80 -0.38 5.24
CA VAL A 60 11.24 -1.74 4.92
C VAL A 60 12.76 -1.85 4.96
N LYS A 61 13.49 -0.83 4.47
CA LYS A 61 14.96 -0.78 4.55
C LYS A 61 15.49 -0.42 5.95
N GLY A 62 14.68 0.24 6.77
CA GLY A 62 15.04 0.64 8.13
C GLY A 62 14.88 -0.48 9.16
N GLN A 63 15.30 -0.19 10.40
CA GLN A 63 15.13 -1.10 11.54
C GLN A 63 13.83 -0.82 12.33
N ASP A 64 13.12 0.27 12.01
CA ASP A 64 11.90 0.64 12.70
C ASP A 64 10.77 -0.38 12.52
N ASP A 65 10.09 -0.66 13.63
CA ASP A 65 8.80 -1.37 13.63
C ASP A 65 7.66 -0.35 13.66
N ILE A 66 6.59 -0.65 12.94
CA ILE A 66 5.47 0.27 12.77
C ILE A 66 4.22 -0.26 13.43
N CYS A 67 3.72 0.52 14.40
CA CYS A 67 2.42 0.34 15.04
C CYS A 67 1.31 1.05 14.23
N LYS A 68 1.17 0.70 12.95
CA LYS A 68 0.09 1.17 12.06
C LYS A 68 -0.56 -0.03 11.37
N SER A 69 -1.76 0.17 10.83
CA SER A 69 -2.54 -0.85 10.10
C SER A 69 -1.74 -1.59 9.02
N TRP A 70 -0.82 -0.89 8.35
CA TRP A 70 0.03 -1.43 7.29
C TRP A 70 1.35 -2.05 7.78
N GLY A 71 1.62 -2.07 9.09
CA GLY A 71 2.85 -2.64 9.66
C GLY A 71 3.02 -4.14 9.36
N ARG A 72 1.91 -4.88 9.17
CA ARG A 72 1.95 -6.29 8.75
C ARG A 72 2.56 -6.47 7.36
N ALA A 73 2.24 -5.59 6.41
CA ALA A 73 2.81 -5.63 5.06
C ALA A 73 4.33 -5.41 5.09
N VAL A 74 4.77 -4.41 5.85
CA VAL A 74 6.20 -4.10 6.06
C VAL A 74 6.94 -5.30 6.66
N ARG A 75 6.42 -5.87 7.74
CA ARG A 75 7.06 -7.04 8.39
C ARG A 75 7.15 -8.23 7.46
N ARG A 76 6.09 -8.50 6.68
CA ARG A 76 6.08 -9.57 5.69
C ARG A 76 7.08 -9.32 4.57
N CYS A 77 7.18 -8.09 4.07
CA CYS A 77 8.16 -7.71 3.05
C CYS A 77 9.60 -7.84 3.59
N LYS A 78 9.89 -7.35 4.80
CA LYS A 78 11.20 -7.54 5.44
C LYS A 78 11.60 -9.01 5.55
N LEU A 79 10.66 -9.86 5.96
CA LEU A 79 10.89 -11.30 6.05
C LEU A 79 11.16 -11.90 4.66
N PHE A 80 10.32 -11.58 3.68
CA PHE A 80 10.50 -12.05 2.30
C PHE A 80 11.87 -11.66 1.74
N LEU A 81 12.30 -10.40 1.88
CA LEU A 81 13.61 -9.94 1.40
C LEU A 81 14.78 -10.60 2.16
N LYS A 82 14.60 -10.91 3.44
CA LYS A 82 15.61 -11.63 4.24
C LYS A 82 15.78 -13.08 3.77
N GLU A 83 14.68 -13.74 3.41
CA GLU A 83 14.69 -15.11 2.88
C GLU A 83 15.16 -15.17 1.41
N ASN A 84 14.99 -14.07 0.67
CA ASN A 84 15.27 -13.97 -0.75
C ASN A 84 16.32 -12.87 -1.03
N PRO A 85 17.63 -13.14 -0.83
CA PRO A 85 18.69 -12.12 -0.94
C PRO A 85 18.91 -11.58 -2.36
N ARG A 86 18.27 -12.17 -3.37
CA ARG A 86 18.26 -11.67 -4.76
C ARG A 86 17.12 -10.69 -5.04
N SER A 87 16.22 -10.51 -4.07
CA SER A 87 15.09 -9.60 -4.17
C SER A 87 15.40 -8.25 -3.52
N ASP A 88 14.76 -7.20 -4.01
CA ASP A 88 14.95 -5.83 -3.51
C ASP A 88 13.64 -5.03 -3.54
N ILE A 89 13.63 -3.89 -2.85
CA ILE A 89 12.53 -2.93 -2.82
C ILE A 89 13.07 -1.53 -3.14
N ARG A 90 12.43 -0.80 -4.04
CA ARG A 90 12.87 0.54 -4.45
C ARG A 90 11.72 1.52 -4.64
#